data_AF-A0A6N9SJ63-F1
#
_entry.id   AF-A0A6N9SJ63-F1
#
_cell.length_a   1.000
_cell.length_b   1.000
_cell.length_c   1.000
_cell.angle_alpha   90.00
_cell.angle_beta   90.00
_cell.angle_gamma   90.00
#
_symmetry.space_group_name_H-M   'P 1'
#
loop_
_entity.id
_entity.type
_entity.pdbx_description
1 polymer ?
#
loop_
_entity_poly.entity_id
_entity_poly.type
_entity_poly.pdbx_seq_one_letter_code
_entity_poly.pdbx_strand_id
1 'polypeptide(L)'
;MKRNDVLKAQWKPLAANMASAILVGLGVGGCATTTPSYPTGPQKAMGQPLKVILVETPMAVDDPKLRDLLSLDLDKGAPEVHNIVAQAVGSAQKMASADLQRALKDQGIPIVNSQAVTQAIETLRVDNHDTVVSRSMAEQLQAVSGADALLRYRITDYGFTPEAWRDAVIVFEITSTLGIAAIAYAMPSTRSVAGIYLVTEGMEESAEAYTGFWALDEVYRPVRIEAELIGLNTGTAVWTGNATGLADTNLSRLVRTVTPTEREMQLDRALQDAAKGLAAKLPKTFRPQEEK
;
A
#
# COMPACT_ATOMS: atom_id res chain seq x y z
N MET A 1 -12.57 -7.38 -31.53
CA MET A 1 -11.90 -8.31 -30.59
C MET A 1 -10.51 -7.75 -30.31
N LYS A 2 -10.31 -7.11 -29.15
CA LYS A 2 -9.03 -6.46 -28.83
C LYS A 2 -8.01 -7.55 -28.44
N ARG A 3 -6.73 -7.39 -28.81
CA ARG A 3 -5.63 -8.34 -28.55
C ARG A 3 -5.53 -8.80 -27.07
N ASN A 4 -5.99 -7.95 -26.14
CA ASN A 4 -6.06 -8.25 -24.71
C ASN A 4 -7.17 -9.25 -24.33
N ASP A 5 -8.25 -9.38 -25.09
CA ASP A 5 -9.35 -10.30 -24.80
C ASP A 5 -8.97 -11.75 -25.14
N VAL A 6 -8.10 -11.92 -26.16
CA VAL A 6 -7.58 -13.23 -26.58
C VAL A 6 -6.55 -13.76 -25.57
N LEU A 7 -5.70 -12.88 -25.02
CA LEU A 7 -4.77 -13.23 -23.93
C LEU A 7 -5.51 -13.52 -22.61
N LYS A 8 -6.58 -12.79 -22.28
CA LYS A 8 -7.39 -13.05 -21.06
C LYS A 8 -8.12 -14.39 -21.08
N ALA A 9 -8.39 -14.98 -22.25
CA ALA A 9 -9.14 -16.23 -22.37
C ALA A 9 -8.26 -17.49 -22.23
N GLN A 10 -6.97 -17.41 -22.60
CA GLN A 10 -6.08 -18.58 -22.63
C GLN A 10 -5.35 -18.87 -21.29
N TRP A 11 -5.25 -17.89 -20.38
CA TRP A 11 -4.35 -17.97 -19.21
C TRP A 11 -5.06 -18.15 -17.86
N LYS A 12 -6.39 -18.29 -17.85
CA LYS A 12 -7.22 -18.35 -16.64
C LYS A 12 -6.87 -19.47 -15.62
N PRO A 13 -6.55 -20.72 -16.03
CA PRO A 13 -6.21 -21.77 -15.06
C PRO A 13 -4.77 -21.68 -14.52
N LEU A 14 -3.82 -21.11 -15.27
CA LEU A 14 -2.45 -20.83 -14.81
C LEU A 14 -2.42 -19.70 -13.77
N ALA A 15 -3.19 -18.63 -14.02
CA ALA A 15 -3.26 -17.44 -13.17
C ALA A 15 -3.68 -17.70 -11.70
N ALA A 16 -4.54 -18.71 -11.44
CA ALA A 16 -5.04 -19.01 -10.10
C ALA A 16 -4.00 -19.68 -9.19
N ASN A 17 -3.21 -20.60 -9.74
CA ASN A 17 -2.12 -21.27 -9.01
C ASN A 17 -0.97 -20.29 -8.73
N MET A 18 -0.71 -19.37 -9.66
CA MET A 18 0.39 -18.39 -9.54
C MET A 18 0.08 -17.25 -8.57
N ALA A 19 -1.17 -16.77 -8.48
CA ALA A 19 -1.56 -15.79 -7.46
C ALA A 19 -1.30 -16.31 -6.03
N SER A 20 -1.51 -17.62 -5.81
CA SER A 20 -1.22 -18.29 -4.53
C SER A 20 0.28 -18.42 -4.28
N ALA A 21 1.08 -18.76 -5.30
CA ALA A 21 2.54 -18.84 -5.21
C ALA A 21 3.19 -17.47 -4.92
N ILE A 22 2.71 -16.40 -5.56
CA ILE A 22 3.18 -15.03 -5.29
C ILE A 22 2.82 -14.59 -3.87
N LEU A 23 1.62 -14.88 -3.36
CA LEU A 23 1.25 -14.59 -1.97
C LEU A 23 2.12 -15.34 -0.96
N VAL A 24 2.49 -16.59 -1.26
CA VAL A 24 3.45 -17.35 -0.44
C VAL A 24 4.84 -16.72 -0.52
N GLY A 25 5.33 -16.37 -1.73
CA GLY A 25 6.61 -15.68 -1.92
C GLY A 25 6.70 -14.33 -1.21
N LEU A 26 5.61 -13.54 -1.21
CA LEU A 26 5.50 -12.29 -0.45
C LEU A 26 5.47 -12.52 1.07
N GLY A 27 4.89 -13.64 1.52
CA GLY A 27 4.94 -14.08 2.91
C GLY A 27 6.36 -14.40 3.40
N VAL A 28 7.24 -14.90 2.52
CA VAL A 28 8.65 -15.19 2.85
C VAL A 28 9.56 -13.96 2.60
N GLY A 29 9.22 -13.08 1.65
CA GLY A 29 9.94 -11.83 1.34
C GLY A 29 9.56 -10.63 2.23
N GLY A 30 8.55 -10.75 3.08
CA GLY A 30 8.05 -9.71 3.97
C GLY A 30 9.06 -9.17 5.00
N CYS A 31 10.26 -9.75 5.09
CA CYS A 31 11.37 -9.23 5.90
C CYS A 31 12.30 -8.25 5.14
N ALA A 32 12.15 -8.06 3.82
CA ALA A 32 13.09 -7.31 3.00
C ALA A 32 12.70 -5.85 2.72
N THR A 33 11.57 -5.35 3.24
CA THR A 33 11.32 -3.90 3.26
C THR A 33 12.09 -3.32 4.43
N THR A 34 13.30 -2.82 4.14
CA THR A 34 14.12 -2.01 5.05
C THR A 34 13.25 -0.91 5.65
N THR A 35 12.79 -1.14 6.87
CA THR A 35 12.22 -0.09 7.70
C THR A 35 13.39 0.83 8.04
N PRO A 36 13.35 2.13 7.69
CA PRO A 36 14.37 3.05 8.18
C PRO A 36 14.33 2.99 9.71
N SER A 37 15.36 2.41 10.30
CA SER A 37 15.52 2.37 11.75
C SER A 37 15.94 3.77 12.18
N TYR A 38 14.98 4.61 12.56
CA TYR A 38 15.29 5.91 13.14
C TYR A 38 15.82 5.71 14.57
N PRO A 39 16.81 6.52 14.98
CA PRO A 39 17.46 6.35 16.27
C PRO A 39 16.47 6.50 17.42
N THR A 40 16.41 5.47 18.26
CA THR A 40 15.82 5.49 19.61
C THR A 40 16.64 6.42 20.50
N GLY A 41 16.55 7.74 20.26
CA GLY A 41 16.96 8.73 21.25
C GLY A 41 16.01 8.70 22.45
N PRO A 42 16.41 9.24 23.62
CA PRO A 42 15.55 9.31 24.79
C PRO A 42 14.32 10.16 24.48
N GLN A 43 13.21 9.51 24.12
CA GLN A 43 11.92 10.16 23.93
C GLN A 43 11.38 10.55 25.30
N LYS A 44 11.08 11.84 25.48
CA LYS A 44 10.20 12.25 26.57
C LYS A 44 8.89 11.46 26.40
N ALA A 45 8.50 10.71 27.43
CA ALA A 45 7.33 9.83 27.37
C ALA A 45 6.12 10.61 26.83
N MET A 46 5.58 10.16 25.70
CA MET A 46 4.33 10.69 25.16
C MET A 46 3.18 10.33 26.11
N GLY A 47 2.12 11.15 26.12
CA GLY A 47 0.95 10.91 26.96
C GLY A 47 0.35 9.51 26.76
N GLN A 48 -0.25 8.99 27.83
CA GLN A 48 -0.99 7.72 27.84
C GLN A 48 -2.45 8.02 28.20
N PRO A 49 -3.44 7.67 27.35
CA PRO A 49 -3.27 7.16 25.99
C PRO A 49 -2.75 8.23 25.02
N LEU A 50 -2.13 7.80 23.93
CA LEU A 50 -1.61 8.70 22.89
C LEU A 50 -2.76 9.45 22.22
N LYS A 51 -2.77 10.80 22.30
CA LYS A 51 -3.72 11.64 21.55
C LYS A 51 -3.10 12.03 20.22
N VAL A 52 -3.80 11.74 19.12
CA VAL A 52 -3.26 11.98 17.77
C VAL A 52 -4.08 12.98 16.98
N ILE A 53 -3.41 13.85 16.24
CA ILE A 53 -4.01 14.52 15.08
C ILE A 53 -3.88 13.56 13.90
N LEU A 54 -4.96 13.28 13.20
CA LEU A 54 -4.93 12.49 11.98
C LEU A 54 -4.94 13.42 10.77
N VAL A 55 -3.93 13.30 9.90
CA VAL A 55 -3.82 14.11 8.67
C VAL A 55 -3.62 13.21 7.47
N GLU A 56 -4.45 13.43 6.47
CA GLU A 56 -4.28 12.86 5.16
C GLU A 56 -3.42 13.77 4.29
N THR A 57 -2.52 13.19 3.50
CA THR A 57 -1.85 13.88 2.40
C THR A 57 -2.37 13.38 1.05
N PRO A 58 -2.24 14.16 -0.03
CA PRO A 58 -2.69 13.74 -1.36
C PRO A 58 -2.25 12.32 -1.71
N MET A 59 -3.19 11.57 -2.30
CA MET A 59 -2.97 10.23 -2.82
C MET A 59 -1.81 10.22 -3.82
N ALA A 60 -0.90 9.26 -3.68
CA ALA A 60 0.28 9.11 -4.52
C ALA A 60 0.10 7.93 -5.49
N VAL A 61 -0.95 7.98 -6.31
CA VAL A 61 -1.22 6.98 -7.36
C VAL A 61 -1.25 7.67 -8.71
N ASP A 62 -0.57 7.09 -9.70
CA ASP A 62 -0.47 7.67 -11.03
C ASP A 62 -1.84 7.76 -11.73
N ASP A 63 -2.16 8.94 -12.27
CA ASP A 63 -3.38 9.19 -13.05
C ASP A 63 -3.65 8.12 -14.14
N PRO A 64 -2.65 7.65 -14.93
CA PRO A 64 -2.86 6.56 -15.88
C PRO A 64 -3.36 5.26 -15.23
N LYS A 65 -2.84 4.88 -14.06
CA LYS A 65 -3.27 3.67 -13.32
C LYS A 65 -4.72 3.83 -12.86
N LEU A 66 -5.07 4.99 -12.29
CA LEU A 66 -6.45 5.28 -11.86
C LEU A 66 -7.44 5.23 -13.01
N ARG A 67 -7.06 5.71 -14.19
CA ARG A 67 -7.91 5.65 -15.39
C ARG A 67 -8.14 4.23 -15.89
N ASP A 68 -7.08 3.43 -15.92
CA ASP A 68 -7.17 2.01 -16.30
C ASP A 68 -8.07 1.24 -15.32
N LEU A 69 -7.95 1.52 -14.03
CA LEU A 69 -8.81 0.93 -12.98
C LEU A 69 -10.28 1.27 -13.21
N LEU A 70 -10.57 2.54 -13.48
CA LEU A 70 -11.92 3.06 -13.70
C LEU A 70 -12.51 2.66 -15.06
N SER A 71 -11.76 1.93 -15.90
CA SER A 71 -12.19 1.45 -17.22
C SER A 71 -12.72 2.58 -18.12
N LEU A 72 -12.11 3.76 -18.06
CA LEU A 72 -12.54 4.94 -18.81
C LEU A 72 -12.11 4.82 -20.29
N ASP A 73 -13.02 4.40 -21.16
CA ASP A 73 -12.83 4.36 -22.63
C ASP A 73 -13.09 5.74 -23.27
N LEU A 74 -12.56 6.80 -22.64
CA LEU A 74 -12.70 8.20 -23.06
C LEU A 74 -11.34 8.80 -23.40
N ASP A 75 -11.34 9.80 -24.29
CA ASP A 75 -10.12 10.49 -24.74
C ASP A 75 -9.29 11.05 -23.59
N LYS A 76 -7.96 11.01 -23.75
CA LYS A 76 -7.02 11.26 -22.65
C LYS A 76 -7.08 12.65 -22.02
N GLY A 77 -7.57 13.65 -22.75
CA GLY A 77 -7.71 15.03 -22.27
C GLY A 77 -9.15 15.49 -22.06
N ALA A 78 -10.14 14.58 -22.06
CA ALA A 78 -11.52 14.97 -21.85
C ALA A 78 -11.72 15.47 -20.40
N PRO A 79 -12.34 16.65 -20.18
CA PRO A 79 -12.62 17.17 -18.84
C PRO A 79 -13.42 16.20 -17.95
N GLU A 80 -14.25 15.38 -18.57
CA GLU A 80 -15.06 14.35 -17.91
C GLU A 80 -14.20 13.28 -17.22
N VAL A 81 -13.08 12.90 -17.82
CA VAL A 81 -12.13 11.93 -17.23
C VAL A 81 -11.51 12.50 -15.96
N HIS A 82 -11.11 13.78 -15.97
CA HIS A 82 -10.54 14.44 -14.81
C HIS A 82 -11.53 14.50 -13.65
N ASN A 83 -12.80 14.81 -13.92
CA ASN A 83 -13.84 14.84 -12.90
C ASN A 83 -14.10 13.46 -12.27
N ILE A 84 -14.16 12.41 -13.10
CA ILE A 84 -14.39 11.04 -12.60
C ILE A 84 -13.21 10.57 -11.75
N VAL A 85 -11.97 10.81 -12.19
CA VAL A 85 -10.76 10.48 -11.41
C VAL A 85 -10.75 11.26 -10.10
N ALA A 86 -11.01 12.58 -10.12
CA ALA A 86 -11.06 13.39 -8.91
C ALA A 86 -12.14 12.92 -7.93
N GLN A 87 -13.31 12.52 -8.42
CA GLN A 87 -14.38 11.97 -7.58
C GLN A 87 -13.99 10.62 -6.96
N ALA A 88 -13.35 9.73 -7.74
CA ALA A 88 -12.88 8.45 -7.24
C ALA A 88 -11.80 8.62 -6.17
N VAL A 89 -10.83 9.50 -6.41
CA VAL A 89 -9.79 9.88 -5.43
C VAL A 89 -10.46 10.43 -4.18
N GLY A 90 -11.30 11.46 -4.29
CA GLY A 90 -11.96 12.07 -3.13
C GLY A 90 -12.81 11.08 -2.33
N SER A 91 -13.44 10.10 -2.99
CA SER A 91 -14.21 9.04 -2.32
C SER A 91 -13.31 8.06 -1.57
N ALA A 92 -12.21 7.62 -2.19
CA ALA A 92 -11.22 6.74 -1.57
C ALA A 92 -10.56 7.41 -0.35
N GLN A 93 -10.15 8.67 -0.48
CA GLN A 93 -9.56 9.47 0.59
C GLN A 93 -10.51 9.62 1.78
N LYS A 94 -11.77 10.00 1.52
CA LYS A 94 -12.81 10.11 2.54
C LYS A 94 -13.04 8.79 3.28
N MET A 95 -13.06 7.68 2.56
CA MET A 95 -13.24 6.36 3.16
C MET A 95 -12.01 5.94 3.98
N ALA A 96 -10.80 6.20 3.48
CA ALA A 96 -9.55 5.91 4.18
C ALA A 96 -9.49 6.64 5.52
N SER A 97 -9.87 7.93 5.52
CA SER A 97 -9.97 8.73 6.74
C SER A 97 -10.96 8.12 7.72
N ALA A 98 -12.17 7.78 7.27
CA ALA A 98 -13.20 7.21 8.13
C ALA A 98 -12.79 5.84 8.71
N ASP A 99 -12.18 4.98 7.90
CA ASP A 99 -11.76 3.64 8.32
C ASP A 99 -10.56 3.68 9.25
N LEU A 100 -9.57 4.55 8.99
CA LEU A 100 -8.44 4.73 9.88
C LEU A 100 -8.86 5.37 11.20
N GLN A 101 -9.79 6.34 11.16
CA GLN A 101 -10.37 6.90 12.39
C GLN A 101 -11.04 5.82 13.25
N ARG A 102 -11.84 4.95 12.61
CA ARG A 102 -12.49 3.82 13.27
C ARG A 102 -11.46 2.86 13.85
N ALA A 103 -10.47 2.45 13.05
CA ALA A 103 -9.45 1.50 13.47
C ALA A 103 -8.62 2.02 14.65
N LEU A 104 -8.24 3.31 14.66
CA LEU A 104 -7.53 3.92 15.78
C LEU A 104 -8.40 3.99 17.04
N LYS A 105 -9.67 4.34 16.90
CA LYS A 105 -10.63 4.33 18.02
C LYS A 105 -10.80 2.93 18.61
N ASP A 106 -10.86 1.90 17.77
CA ASP A 106 -10.92 0.50 18.21
C ASP A 106 -9.64 0.06 18.95
N GLN A 107 -8.50 0.70 18.67
CA GLN A 107 -7.25 0.53 19.44
C GLN A 107 -7.17 1.41 20.70
N GLY A 108 -8.23 2.17 21.02
CA GLY A 108 -8.26 3.06 22.18
C GLY A 108 -7.41 4.32 22.02
N ILE A 109 -7.09 4.72 20.78
CA ILE A 109 -6.28 5.91 20.48
C ILE A 109 -7.22 7.10 20.17
N PRO A 110 -7.29 8.13 21.03
CA PRO A 110 -8.15 9.29 20.79
C PRO A 110 -7.63 10.16 19.65
N ILE A 111 -8.54 10.57 18.77
CA ILE A 111 -8.24 11.48 17.66
C ILE A 111 -8.71 12.88 18.03
N VAL A 112 -7.79 13.85 17.93
CA VAL A 112 -8.09 15.26 18.15
C VAL A 112 -8.51 15.86 16.82
N ASN A 113 -9.75 16.31 16.75
CA ASN A 113 -10.32 17.00 15.60
C ASN A 113 -11.10 18.23 16.10
N SER A 114 -10.66 19.41 15.69
CA SER A 114 -11.34 20.68 15.96
C SER A 114 -11.09 21.65 14.80
N GLN A 115 -11.97 22.64 14.63
CA GLN A 115 -11.81 23.64 13.56
C GLN A 115 -10.47 24.39 13.64
N ALA A 116 -9.99 24.67 14.86
CA ALA A 116 -8.68 25.30 15.06
C ALA A 116 -7.53 24.40 14.61
N VAL A 117 -7.64 23.08 14.84
CA VAL A 117 -6.65 22.10 14.36
C VAL A 117 -6.67 22.01 12.84
N THR A 118 -7.85 21.96 12.21
CA THR A 118 -7.97 21.98 10.73
C THR A 118 -7.31 23.22 10.13
N GLN A 119 -7.58 24.41 10.68
CA GLN A 119 -6.95 25.66 10.21
C GLN A 119 -5.44 25.66 10.40
N ALA A 120 -4.94 25.11 11.52
CA ALA A 120 -3.51 24.98 11.76
C ALA A 120 -2.86 24.02 10.76
N ILE A 121 -3.52 22.90 10.43
CA ILE A 121 -3.03 21.96 9.41
C ILE A 121 -2.87 22.65 8.06
N GLU A 122 -3.91 23.36 7.61
CA GLU A 122 -3.90 24.09 6.33
C GLU A 122 -2.85 25.20 6.30
N THR A 123 -2.75 25.98 7.38
CA THR A 123 -1.80 27.11 7.48
C THR A 123 -0.35 26.62 7.47
N LEU A 124 -0.07 25.53 8.20
CA LEU A 124 1.27 24.95 8.30
C LEU A 124 1.59 24.01 7.12
N ARG A 125 0.59 23.70 6.28
CA ARG A 125 0.66 22.81 5.12
C ARG A 125 1.18 21.41 5.46
N VAL A 126 0.82 20.90 6.65
CA VAL A 126 1.26 19.56 7.09
C VAL A 126 0.52 18.43 6.38
N ASP A 127 -0.53 18.76 5.65
CA ASP A 127 -1.25 17.93 4.68
C ASP A 127 -0.46 17.69 3.38
N ASN A 128 0.65 18.39 3.17
CA ASN A 128 1.58 18.03 2.10
C ASN A 128 2.61 17.01 2.61
N HIS A 129 2.74 15.89 1.91
CA HIS A 129 3.70 14.84 2.24
C HIS A 129 5.15 15.34 2.26
N ASP A 130 5.51 16.21 1.31
CA ASP A 130 6.88 16.71 1.16
C ASP A 130 7.23 17.79 2.20
N THR A 131 6.24 18.27 2.96
CA THR A 131 6.49 19.24 4.02
C THR A 131 7.16 18.53 5.20
N VAL A 132 8.41 18.92 5.46
CA VAL A 132 9.13 18.51 6.67
C VAL A 132 8.50 19.21 7.87
N VAL A 133 7.93 18.42 8.78
CA VAL A 133 7.34 18.95 10.02
C VAL A 133 8.45 19.38 10.96
N SER A 134 8.77 20.67 10.94
CA SER A 134 9.76 21.24 11.85
C SER A 134 9.26 21.23 13.30
N ARG A 135 10.19 21.35 14.25
CA ARG A 135 9.86 21.44 15.68
C ARG A 135 8.90 22.60 16.00
N SER A 136 9.06 23.75 15.36
CA SER A 136 8.16 24.90 15.60
C SER A 136 6.74 24.66 15.08
N MET A 137 6.58 23.97 13.95
CA MET A 137 5.26 23.55 13.45
C MET A 137 4.62 22.54 14.40
N ALA A 138 5.41 21.58 14.88
CA ALA A 138 4.99 20.57 15.84
C ALA A 138 4.53 21.19 17.18
N GLU A 139 5.28 22.14 17.71
CA GLU A 139 4.94 22.89 18.93
C GLU A 139 3.66 23.74 18.74
N GLN A 140 3.46 24.37 17.57
CA GLN A 140 2.23 25.08 17.26
C GLN A 140 1.02 24.16 17.19
N LEU A 141 1.15 23.01 16.52
CA LEU A 141 0.10 21.99 16.48
C LEU A 141 -0.19 21.46 17.89
N GLN A 142 0.83 21.22 18.71
CA GLN A 142 0.65 20.79 20.10
C GLN A 142 -0.11 21.84 20.92
N ALA A 143 0.25 23.11 20.79
CA ALA A 143 -0.38 24.20 21.53
C ALA A 143 -1.87 24.37 21.20
N VAL A 144 -2.25 24.17 19.92
CA VAL A 144 -3.63 24.31 19.46
C VAL A 144 -4.48 23.07 19.75
N SER A 145 -3.90 21.88 19.63
CA SER A 145 -4.63 20.61 19.73
C SER A 145 -4.59 19.96 21.11
N GLY A 146 -3.52 20.18 21.88
CA GLY A 146 -3.20 19.36 23.05
C GLY A 146 -2.87 17.90 22.71
N ALA A 147 -2.61 17.57 21.45
CA ALA A 147 -2.23 16.24 21.01
C ALA A 147 -0.75 15.93 21.31
N ASP A 148 -0.44 14.64 21.39
CA ASP A 148 0.91 14.14 21.61
C ASP A 148 1.66 13.94 20.29
N ALA A 149 0.94 13.56 19.24
CA ALA A 149 1.50 13.22 17.94
C ALA A 149 0.61 13.62 16.76
N LEU A 150 1.24 13.73 15.59
CA LEU A 150 0.61 13.84 14.29
C LEU A 150 0.78 12.51 13.55
N LEU A 151 -0.31 11.84 13.21
CA LEU A 151 -0.31 10.68 12.32
C LEU A 151 -0.65 11.16 10.91
N ARG A 152 0.37 11.20 10.04
CA ARG A 152 0.24 11.61 8.64
C ARG A 152 0.21 10.38 7.76
N TYR A 153 -0.76 10.26 6.86
CA TYR A 153 -0.92 9.09 5.99
C TYR A 153 -1.27 9.46 4.55
N ARG A 154 -1.04 8.51 3.63
CA ARG A 154 -1.48 8.58 2.23
C ARG A 154 -1.75 7.20 1.66
N ILE A 155 -2.63 7.15 0.65
CA ILE A 155 -2.78 5.98 -0.20
C ILE A 155 -1.69 6.03 -1.29
N THR A 156 -0.90 4.97 -1.42
CA THR A 156 0.18 4.87 -2.42
C THR A 156 -0.12 3.88 -3.53
N ASP A 157 -1.04 2.94 -3.30
CA ASP A 157 -1.48 1.98 -4.29
C ASP A 157 -2.97 1.74 -4.12
N TYR A 158 -3.69 1.66 -5.23
CA TYR A 158 -5.14 1.54 -5.22
C TYR A 158 -5.64 0.67 -6.36
N GLY A 159 -6.02 -0.56 -6.03
CA GLY A 159 -6.48 -1.56 -6.99
C GLY A 159 -5.37 -2.28 -7.75
N PHE A 160 -4.10 -1.98 -7.46
CA PHE A 160 -2.94 -2.56 -8.14
C PHE A 160 -1.88 -3.00 -7.15
N THR A 161 -1.25 -4.13 -7.46
CA THR A 161 -0.17 -4.74 -6.70
C THR A 161 0.95 -3.73 -6.50
N PRO A 162 1.34 -3.43 -5.25
CA PRO A 162 2.38 -2.45 -4.96
C PRO A 162 3.67 -2.71 -5.73
N GLU A 163 4.32 -1.64 -6.21
CA GLU A 163 5.57 -1.77 -6.99
C GLU A 163 6.65 -2.51 -6.21
N ALA A 164 6.79 -2.24 -4.92
CA ALA A 164 7.72 -2.96 -4.05
C ALA A 164 7.47 -4.48 -4.01
N TRP A 165 6.21 -4.93 -4.16
CA TRP A 165 5.89 -6.35 -4.25
C TRP A 165 6.26 -6.92 -5.62
N ARG A 166 6.03 -6.15 -6.68
CA ARG A 166 6.43 -6.52 -8.04
C ARG A 166 7.94 -6.68 -8.14
N ASP A 167 8.68 -5.70 -7.63
CA ASP A 167 10.14 -5.70 -7.61
C ASP A 167 10.69 -6.86 -6.79
N ALA A 168 10.12 -7.13 -5.61
CA ALA A 168 10.56 -8.24 -4.77
C ALA A 168 10.42 -9.60 -5.46
N VAL A 169 9.30 -9.83 -6.14
CA VAL A 169 9.07 -11.05 -6.93
C VAL A 169 10.04 -11.10 -8.11
N ILE A 170 10.18 -10.03 -8.89
CA ILE A 170 11.13 -9.99 -10.02
C ILE A 170 12.56 -10.28 -9.57
N VAL A 171 13.01 -9.68 -8.46
CA VAL A 171 14.34 -9.95 -7.89
C VAL A 171 14.48 -11.40 -7.44
N PHE A 172 13.45 -11.97 -6.81
CA PHE A 172 13.44 -13.37 -6.40
C PHE A 172 13.59 -14.30 -7.61
N GLU A 173 12.76 -14.14 -8.64
CA GLU A 173 12.82 -14.95 -9.87
C GLU A 173 14.21 -14.87 -10.51
N ILE A 174 14.69 -13.64 -10.79
CA ILE A 174 16.02 -13.41 -11.38
C ILE A 174 17.13 -14.06 -10.55
N THR A 175 17.12 -13.90 -9.23
CA THR A 175 18.17 -14.44 -8.36
C THR A 175 18.12 -15.97 -8.33
N SER A 176 16.94 -16.57 -8.32
CA SER A 176 16.77 -18.01 -8.32
C SER A 176 17.22 -18.64 -9.64
N THR A 177 16.83 -18.06 -10.79
CA THR A 177 17.25 -18.47 -12.13
C THR A 177 18.76 -18.35 -12.33
N LEU A 178 19.37 -17.25 -11.87
CA LEU A 178 20.84 -17.09 -11.90
C LEU A 178 21.55 -18.12 -11.03
N GLY A 179 21.01 -18.44 -9.85
CA GLY A 179 21.56 -19.46 -8.96
C GLY A 179 21.55 -20.85 -9.59
N ILE A 180 20.43 -21.25 -10.21
CA ILE A 180 20.31 -22.53 -10.91
C ILE A 180 21.27 -22.59 -12.11
N ALA A 181 21.35 -21.50 -12.88
CA ALA A 181 22.27 -21.42 -14.01
C ALA A 181 23.75 -21.48 -13.59
N ALA A 182 24.12 -20.88 -12.45
CA ALA A 182 25.47 -20.97 -11.92
C ALA A 182 25.84 -22.41 -11.54
N ILE A 183 24.91 -23.16 -10.92
CA ILE A 183 25.09 -24.60 -10.63
C ILE A 183 25.24 -25.39 -11.93
N ALA A 184 24.42 -25.11 -12.93
CA ALA A 184 24.50 -25.76 -14.25
C ALA A 184 25.80 -25.40 -15.00
N TYR A 185 26.32 -24.19 -14.84
CA TYR A 185 27.57 -23.74 -15.48
C TYR A 185 28.82 -24.34 -14.82
N ALA A 186 28.76 -24.63 -13.52
CA ALA A 186 29.85 -25.29 -12.80
C ALA A 186 30.16 -26.70 -13.36
N MET A 187 29.16 -27.38 -13.92
CA MET A 187 29.30 -28.70 -14.54
C MET A 187 29.66 -28.60 -16.04
N PRO A 188 30.81 -29.15 -16.49
CA PRO A 188 31.26 -29.03 -17.89
C PRO A 188 30.27 -29.56 -18.93
N SER A 189 29.46 -30.57 -18.59
CA SER A 189 28.46 -31.21 -19.45
C SER A 189 27.21 -30.37 -19.70
N THR A 190 26.93 -29.36 -18.86
CA THR A 190 25.69 -28.56 -18.90
C THR A 190 25.92 -27.08 -19.21
N ARG A 191 27.18 -26.66 -19.40
CA ARG A 191 27.55 -25.26 -19.69
C ARG A 191 26.85 -24.64 -20.89
N SER A 192 26.74 -25.40 -21.99
CA SER A 192 26.07 -24.95 -23.21
C SER A 192 24.55 -24.81 -23.02
N VAL A 193 23.97 -25.61 -22.13
CA VAL A 193 22.54 -25.59 -21.81
C VAL A 193 22.22 -24.49 -20.81
N ALA A 194 23.14 -24.15 -19.90
CA ALA A 194 22.95 -23.11 -18.88
C ALA A 194 22.62 -21.73 -19.48
N GLY A 195 23.24 -21.37 -20.61
CA GLY A 195 22.94 -20.11 -21.29
C GLY A 195 21.56 -20.07 -21.96
N ILE A 196 21.11 -21.21 -22.51
CA ILE A 196 19.76 -21.34 -23.11
C ILE A 196 18.72 -21.35 -22.00
N TYR A 197 18.97 -22.09 -20.92
CA TYR A 197 18.15 -22.17 -19.72
C TYR A 197 17.87 -20.78 -19.14
N LEU A 198 18.90 -19.93 -18.98
CA LEU A 198 18.72 -18.56 -18.49
C LEU A 198 17.74 -17.73 -19.34
N VAL A 199 17.79 -17.88 -20.66
CA VAL A 199 16.94 -17.12 -21.57
C VAL A 199 15.51 -17.65 -21.55
N THR A 200 15.33 -18.98 -21.55
CA THR A 200 14.00 -19.58 -21.56
C THR A 200 13.29 -19.39 -20.23
N GLU A 201 13.95 -19.68 -19.11
CA GLU A 201 13.37 -19.51 -17.77
C GLU A 201 13.12 -18.04 -17.45
N GLY A 202 14.06 -17.15 -17.81
CA GLY A 202 13.83 -15.72 -17.61
C GLY A 202 12.62 -15.19 -18.40
N MET A 203 12.33 -15.74 -19.58
CA MET A 203 11.13 -15.39 -20.36
C MET A 203 9.85 -15.99 -19.76
N GLU A 204 9.90 -17.25 -19.31
CA GLU A 204 8.77 -17.95 -18.69
C GLU A 204 8.42 -17.31 -17.33
N GLU A 205 9.38 -17.15 -16.42
CA GLU A 205 9.20 -16.49 -15.12
C GLU A 205 8.69 -15.06 -15.26
N SER A 206 9.15 -14.30 -16.26
CA SER A 206 8.64 -12.94 -16.53
C SER A 206 7.16 -12.94 -16.96
N ALA A 207 6.77 -13.89 -17.82
CA ALA A 207 5.39 -14.04 -18.27
C ALA A 207 4.47 -14.52 -17.12
N GLU A 208 4.98 -15.42 -16.28
CA GLU A 208 4.30 -15.93 -15.09
C GLU A 208 4.13 -14.86 -14.02
N ALA A 209 5.17 -14.07 -13.73
CA ALA A 209 5.08 -12.94 -12.80
C ALA A 209 4.06 -11.89 -13.30
N TYR A 210 4.09 -11.54 -14.58
CA TYR A 210 3.14 -10.57 -15.15
C TYR A 210 1.69 -11.06 -15.04
N THR A 211 1.43 -12.31 -15.41
CA THR A 211 0.08 -12.90 -15.33
C THR A 211 -0.39 -13.11 -13.90
N GLY A 212 0.53 -13.40 -12.98
CA GLY A 212 0.29 -13.46 -11.55
C GLY A 212 -0.07 -12.10 -10.94
N PHE A 213 0.64 -11.02 -11.29
CA PHE A 213 0.26 -9.67 -10.85
C PHE A 213 -1.09 -9.24 -11.40
N TRP A 214 -1.38 -9.54 -12.67
CA TRP A 214 -2.70 -9.28 -13.23
C TRP A 214 -3.80 -10.01 -12.46
N ALA A 215 -3.57 -11.27 -12.09
CA ALA A 215 -4.50 -12.05 -11.27
C ALA A 215 -4.68 -11.45 -9.88
N LEU A 216 -3.60 -10.96 -9.26
CA LEU A 216 -3.65 -10.27 -7.98
C LEU A 216 -4.45 -8.97 -8.05
N ASP A 217 -4.18 -8.16 -9.07
CA ASP A 217 -4.90 -6.91 -9.33
C ASP A 217 -6.41 -7.19 -9.55
N GLU A 218 -6.75 -8.26 -10.25
CA GLU A 218 -8.14 -8.62 -10.57
C GLU A 218 -8.92 -9.21 -9.39
N VAL A 219 -8.29 -10.09 -8.60
CA VAL A 219 -8.98 -10.81 -7.51
C VAL A 219 -8.94 -10.03 -6.20
N TYR A 220 -7.75 -9.50 -5.87
CA TYR A 220 -7.47 -8.98 -4.53
C TYR A 220 -7.56 -7.45 -4.46
N ARG A 221 -7.44 -6.74 -5.58
CA ARG A 221 -7.54 -5.27 -5.69
C ARG A 221 -6.79 -4.57 -4.54
N PRO A 222 -5.48 -4.85 -4.38
CA PRO A 222 -4.76 -4.40 -3.20
C PRO A 222 -4.79 -2.87 -3.06
N VAL A 223 -4.90 -2.41 -1.82
CA VAL A 223 -4.81 -0.99 -1.47
C VAL A 223 -3.72 -0.85 -0.42
N ARG A 224 -2.79 0.07 -0.64
CA ARG A 224 -1.69 0.34 0.30
C ARG A 224 -1.81 1.72 0.90
N ILE A 225 -1.74 1.78 2.24
CA ILE A 225 -1.64 3.00 3.01
C ILE A 225 -0.25 3.05 3.64
N GLU A 226 0.43 4.18 3.48
CA GLU A 226 1.67 4.50 4.18
C GLU A 226 1.41 5.59 5.20
N ALA A 227 2.10 5.54 6.34
CA ALA A 227 1.97 6.53 7.38
C ALA A 227 3.25 6.75 8.16
N GLU A 228 3.32 7.93 8.77
CA GLU A 228 4.32 8.31 9.75
C GLU A 228 3.64 8.94 10.96
N LEU A 229 4.16 8.64 12.15
CA LEU A 229 3.77 9.24 13.40
C LEU A 229 4.88 10.20 13.82
N ILE A 230 4.55 11.47 13.99
CA ILE A 230 5.49 12.55 14.35
C ILE A 230 5.14 13.02 15.76
N GLY A 231 6.09 12.92 16.69
CA GLY A 231 5.91 13.39 18.06
C GLY A 231 5.87 14.91 18.10
N LEU A 232 4.76 15.51 18.57
CA LEU A 232 4.58 16.97 18.50
C LEU A 232 5.48 17.74 19.47
N ASN A 233 5.97 17.08 20.52
CA ASN A 233 6.93 17.63 21.47
C ASN A 233 8.36 17.76 20.91
N THR A 234 8.69 17.05 19.83
CA THR A 234 10.04 16.99 19.27
C THR A 234 10.09 17.41 17.80
N GLY A 235 8.97 17.28 17.07
CA GLY A 235 8.93 17.42 15.63
C GLY A 235 9.65 16.28 14.89
N THR A 236 9.83 15.12 15.53
CA THR A 236 10.55 13.98 14.94
C THR A 236 9.61 12.82 14.67
N ALA A 237 9.85 12.10 13.56
CA ALA A 237 9.16 10.86 13.28
C ALA A 237 9.54 9.82 14.36
N VAL A 238 8.54 9.35 15.09
CA VAL A 238 8.68 8.33 16.14
C VAL A 238 8.28 6.94 15.66
N TRP A 239 7.58 6.86 14.52
CA TRP A 239 7.23 5.62 13.84
C TRP A 239 6.94 5.90 12.37
N THR A 240 7.30 4.97 11.49
CA THR A 240 6.84 4.92 10.11
C THR A 240 6.35 3.51 9.84
N GLY A 241 5.35 3.39 8.97
CA GLY A 241 4.78 2.11 8.66
C GLY A 241 3.90 2.13 7.43
N ASN A 242 3.51 0.95 7.02
CA ASN A 242 2.63 0.74 5.89
C ASN A 242 1.78 -0.50 6.12
N ALA A 243 0.64 -0.54 5.46
CA ALA A 243 -0.20 -1.72 5.40
C ALA A 243 -0.84 -1.82 4.01
N THR A 244 -0.83 -3.02 3.47
CA THR A 244 -1.53 -3.36 2.23
C THR A 244 -2.69 -4.25 2.61
N GLY A 245 -3.90 -3.79 2.33
CA GLY A 245 -5.12 -4.57 2.54
C GLY A 245 -5.60 -5.20 1.25
N LEU A 246 -6.32 -6.33 1.38
CA LEU A 246 -6.81 -7.12 0.26
C LEU A 246 -8.33 -7.31 0.36
N ALA A 247 -9.02 -7.30 -0.78
CA ALA A 247 -10.48 -7.33 -0.83
C ALA A 247 -11.10 -8.69 -0.46
N ASP A 248 -10.51 -9.79 -0.95
CA ASP A 248 -10.92 -11.19 -0.75
C ASP A 248 -9.88 -12.16 -1.38
N THR A 249 -9.85 -13.43 -0.96
CA THR A 249 -9.00 -14.51 -1.52
C THR A 249 -9.74 -15.41 -2.51
N ASN A 250 -10.99 -15.10 -2.85
CA ASN A 250 -11.82 -15.99 -3.66
C ASN A 250 -11.40 -16.01 -5.16
N LEU A 251 -10.60 -17.02 -5.51
CA LEU A 251 -10.06 -17.25 -6.86
C LEU A 251 -11.12 -17.54 -7.94
N SER A 252 -12.36 -17.87 -7.58
CA SER A 252 -13.45 -18.05 -8.56
C SER A 252 -13.72 -16.82 -9.43
N ARG A 253 -13.21 -15.66 -9.01
CA ARG A 253 -13.29 -14.37 -9.70
C ARG A 253 -12.46 -14.30 -10.98
N LEU A 254 -11.41 -15.11 -11.12
CA LEU A 254 -10.62 -15.17 -12.36
C LEU A 254 -11.42 -15.72 -13.55
N VAL A 255 -12.47 -16.49 -13.27
CA VAL A 255 -13.25 -17.18 -14.30
C VAL A 255 -14.64 -16.59 -14.52
N ARG A 256 -15.10 -15.64 -13.69
CA ARG A 256 -16.40 -14.96 -13.84
C ARG A 256 -16.25 -13.47 -14.04
N THR A 257 -17.27 -12.85 -14.65
CA THR A 257 -17.35 -11.40 -14.77
C THR A 257 -17.60 -10.77 -13.39
N VAL A 258 -16.79 -9.77 -13.03
CA VAL A 258 -16.96 -8.94 -11.83
C VAL A 258 -17.66 -7.64 -12.25
N THR A 259 -18.77 -7.29 -11.59
CA THR A 259 -19.52 -6.06 -11.90
C THR A 259 -18.78 -4.82 -11.38
N PRO A 260 -19.05 -3.61 -11.93
CA PRO A 260 -18.45 -2.39 -11.42
C PRO A 260 -18.70 -2.17 -9.92
N THR A 261 -19.93 -2.39 -9.46
CA THR A 261 -20.30 -2.31 -8.03
C THR A 261 -19.52 -3.30 -7.17
N GLU A 262 -19.28 -4.51 -7.67
CA GLU A 262 -18.46 -5.48 -6.95
C GLU A 262 -17.00 -5.05 -6.88
N ARG A 263 -16.45 -4.42 -7.91
CA ARG A 263 -15.09 -3.84 -7.89
C ARG A 263 -14.97 -2.70 -6.88
N GLU A 264 -15.97 -1.85 -6.79
CA GLU A 264 -16.00 -0.76 -5.80
C GLU A 264 -16.01 -1.32 -4.38
N MET A 265 -16.91 -2.27 -4.08
CA MET A 265 -16.92 -2.96 -2.79
C MET A 265 -15.60 -3.69 -2.47
N GLN A 266 -14.86 -4.14 -3.48
CA GLN A 266 -13.54 -4.75 -3.28
C GLN A 266 -12.53 -3.72 -2.80
N LEU A 267 -12.46 -2.57 -3.45
CA LEU A 267 -11.56 -1.47 -3.06
C LEU A 267 -11.88 -0.97 -1.66
N ASP A 268 -13.17 -0.84 -1.32
CA ASP A 268 -13.63 -0.46 0.02
C ASP A 268 -13.12 -1.43 1.09
N ARG A 269 -13.25 -2.74 0.84
CA ARG A 269 -12.77 -3.79 1.76
C ARG A 269 -11.24 -3.77 1.90
N ALA A 270 -10.53 -3.66 0.78
CA ALA A 270 -9.07 -3.60 0.78
C ALA A 270 -8.57 -2.36 1.55
N LEU A 271 -9.25 -1.22 1.39
CA LEU A 271 -8.95 0.00 2.12
C LEU A 271 -9.21 -0.13 3.63
N GLN A 272 -10.36 -0.72 4.00
CA GLN A 272 -10.68 -1.02 5.40
C GLN A 272 -9.65 -1.94 6.04
N ASP A 273 -9.23 -2.98 5.32
CA ASP A 273 -8.22 -3.94 5.76
C ASP A 273 -6.84 -3.27 5.92
N ALA A 274 -6.44 -2.42 4.98
CA ALA A 274 -5.23 -1.62 5.06
C ALA A 274 -5.24 -0.70 6.30
N ALA A 275 -6.34 0.00 6.54
CA ALA A 275 -6.49 0.89 7.70
C ALA A 275 -6.39 0.12 9.04
N LYS A 276 -7.05 -1.03 9.15
CA LYS A 276 -6.95 -1.92 10.32
C LYS A 276 -5.52 -2.42 10.52
N GLY A 277 -4.88 -2.89 9.45
CA GLY A 277 -3.50 -3.36 9.47
C GLY A 277 -2.52 -2.27 9.93
N LEU A 278 -2.72 -1.04 9.47
CA LEU A 278 -1.88 0.09 9.85
C LEU A 278 -2.03 0.43 11.34
N ALA A 279 -3.27 0.55 11.83
CA ALA A 279 -3.54 0.81 13.24
C ALA A 279 -3.03 -0.31 14.15
N ALA A 280 -3.14 -1.57 13.72
CA ALA A 280 -2.63 -2.73 14.47
C ALA A 280 -1.09 -2.75 14.57
N LYS A 281 -0.38 -2.19 13.59
CA LYS A 281 1.08 -2.05 13.58
C LYS A 281 1.61 -0.90 14.43
N LEU A 282 0.75 0.02 14.90
CA LEU A 282 1.18 1.05 15.84
C LEU A 282 1.68 0.39 17.14
N PRO A 283 2.82 0.84 17.69
CA PRO A 283 3.39 0.30 18.93
C PRO A 283 2.35 0.20 20.04
N LYS A 284 2.32 -0.95 20.73
CA LYS A 284 1.40 -1.20 21.85
C LYS A 284 1.59 -0.19 22.99
N THR A 285 2.79 0.37 23.12
CA THR A 285 3.10 1.45 24.06
C THR A 285 2.31 2.72 23.82
N PHE A 286 1.60 2.88 22.71
CA PHE A 286 0.74 4.05 22.46
C PHE A 286 -0.72 3.84 22.84
N ARG A 287 -1.08 2.61 23.22
CA ARG A 287 -2.44 2.21 23.59
C ARG A 287 -2.64 2.40 25.10
N PRO A 288 -3.90 2.53 25.57
CA PRO A 288 -4.18 2.52 27.01
C PRO A 288 -3.56 1.29 27.68
N GLN A 289 -2.98 1.45 28.88
CA GLN A 289 -2.58 0.29 29.67
C GLN A 289 -3.84 -0.44 30.14
N GLU A 290 -3.94 -1.74 29.86
CA GLU A 290 -4.93 -2.59 30.51
C GLU A 290 -4.62 -2.60 32.00
N GLU A 291 -5.50 -1.99 32.81
CA GLU A 291 -5.47 -2.17 34.27
C GLU A 291 -5.65 -3.67 34.55
N LYS A 292 -4.66 -4.29 35.19
CA LYS A 292 -4.70 -5.67 35.68
C LYS A 292 -5.43 -5.76 37.01
#